data_AF-A0A967M968-F1
#
_entry.id   AF-A0A967M968-F1
#
_cell.length_a   1.000
_cell.length_b   1.000
_cell.length_c   1.000
_cell.angle_alpha   90.00
_cell.angle_beta   90.00
_cell.angle_gamma   90.00
#
_symmetry.space_group_name_H-M   'P 1'
#
loop_
_entity.id
_entity.type
_entity.pdbx_description
1 polymer ?
#
loop_
_entity_poly.entity_id
_entity_poly.type
_entity_poly.pdbx_seq_one_letter_code
_entity_poly.pdbx_strand_id
1 'polypeptide(L)'
;ESYQRTVEWSNTVQTLPYEVGARRESHQVDTTQKPSVLFNPYNRLNVRSLMTMYTLSQYYSSTGDVTELKAQWDTIKDILNPYAQSSDWSTMTMTPYTWPQGSYEDILRGGIGETNRMVAGAIGFVRLARLIEDSEATDFGFYLLNKALISRFAQDKLVKYLYETGLQTIPPNPDWQAQASLSLGETGEATLWRNHWESYIDDVRRPLRFDQFGTLLANEIPSNKNMELLAYTDLTPELARFLRDYTLAEATEWVEAVQENSPAWYRAYADAYLGQEVPFSIPHNAHQIFKVKAWILEESPDQLAKYIDIPWVHTGDYYYIHKLAETIKAYRGMTWESSMNSQSLSR
;
A
#
# COMPACT_ATOMS: atom_id res chain seq x y z
N GLU A 1 10.19 -35.86 -22.51
CA GLU A 1 9.10 -34.96 -22.92
C GLU A 1 9.51 -33.53 -22.59
N SER A 2 9.84 -32.73 -23.60
CA SER A 2 10.14 -31.31 -23.42
C SER A 2 8.82 -30.55 -23.33
N TYR A 3 8.46 -30.07 -22.14
CA TYR A 3 7.33 -29.15 -21.96
C TYR A 3 7.69 -27.82 -22.64
N GLN A 4 7.26 -27.63 -23.89
CA GLN A 4 7.18 -26.31 -24.49
C GLN A 4 5.83 -25.70 -24.08
N ARG A 5 5.90 -24.67 -23.24
CA ARG A 5 4.73 -23.89 -22.83
C ARG A 5 4.59 -22.73 -23.82
N THR A 6 3.60 -22.80 -24.69
CA THR A 6 3.22 -21.67 -25.55
C THR A 6 2.41 -20.69 -24.71
N VAL A 7 2.96 -19.50 -24.47
CA VAL A 7 2.27 -18.41 -23.75
C VAL A 7 1.63 -17.50 -24.79
N GLU A 8 0.31 -17.53 -24.91
CA GLU A 8 -0.48 -16.56 -25.66
C GLU A 8 -0.87 -15.39 -24.73
N TRP A 9 -0.42 -14.20 -25.09
CA TRP A 9 -0.67 -12.96 -24.34
C TRP A 9 -1.95 -12.30 -24.85
N SER A 10 -2.99 -12.16 -24.01
CA SER A 10 -4.13 -11.29 -24.33
C SER A 10 -3.83 -9.85 -23.86
N ASN A 11 -3.14 -9.11 -24.72
CA ASN A 11 -2.74 -7.72 -24.48
C ASN A 11 -3.79 -6.74 -25.02
N THR A 12 -4.88 -6.49 -24.28
CA THR A 12 -5.82 -5.42 -24.68
C THR A 12 -5.61 -4.09 -23.97
N VAL A 13 -4.79 -4.03 -22.92
CA VAL A 13 -4.42 -2.76 -22.24
C VAL A 13 -2.92 -2.74 -21.94
N GLN A 14 -2.08 -2.83 -22.98
CA GLN A 14 -0.64 -2.57 -22.86
C GLN A 14 -0.31 -1.32 -23.65
N THR A 15 0.03 -0.24 -22.96
CA THR A 15 0.41 1.03 -23.58
C THR A 15 1.92 1.11 -23.88
N LEU A 16 2.74 0.13 -23.46
CA LEU A 16 4.20 0.13 -23.67
C LEU A 16 4.76 -1.25 -24.09
N PRO A 17 5.60 -1.33 -25.15
CA PRO A 17 6.33 -2.54 -25.54
C PRO A 17 7.30 -3.03 -24.45
N TYR A 18 7.58 -4.34 -24.43
CA TYR A 18 8.46 -4.97 -23.43
C TYR A 18 9.88 -4.38 -23.39
N GLU A 19 10.38 -3.93 -24.54
CA GLU A 19 11.73 -3.40 -24.70
C GLU A 19 11.91 -1.97 -24.15
N VAL A 20 10.82 -1.31 -23.73
CA VAL A 20 10.82 0.11 -23.34
C VAL A 20 10.58 0.25 -21.84
N GLY A 21 11.62 0.00 -21.05
CA GLY A 21 11.69 0.37 -19.62
C GLY A 21 11.19 -0.68 -18.63
N ALA A 22 11.63 -0.52 -17.37
CA ALA A 22 11.38 -1.48 -16.29
C ALA A 22 9.87 -1.57 -15.95
N ARG A 23 9.29 -2.75 -16.19
CA ARG A 23 7.91 -3.09 -15.80
C ARG A 23 7.73 -2.93 -14.28
N ARG A 24 6.61 -2.31 -13.88
CA ARG A 24 6.16 -2.18 -12.47
C ARG A 24 5.07 -3.18 -12.07
N GLU A 25 4.87 -4.23 -12.84
CA GLU A 25 4.07 -5.34 -12.35
C GLU A 25 4.94 -6.20 -11.44
N SER A 26 4.71 -6.14 -10.12
CA SER A 26 5.29 -7.11 -9.17
C SER A 26 4.91 -8.55 -9.52
N HIS A 27 3.91 -8.73 -10.38
CA HIS A 27 3.44 -10.01 -10.87
C HIS A 27 3.15 -9.91 -12.36
N GLN A 28 3.90 -10.65 -13.18
CA GLN A 28 3.51 -10.84 -14.58
C GLN A 28 2.09 -11.40 -14.62
N VAL A 29 1.19 -10.74 -15.35
CA VAL A 29 -0.09 -11.35 -15.70
C VAL A 29 0.18 -12.42 -16.76
N ASP A 30 0.48 -13.64 -16.31
CA ASP A 30 0.48 -14.82 -17.19
C ASP A 30 -0.97 -15.20 -17.49
N THR A 31 -1.51 -14.70 -18.61
CA THR A 31 -2.87 -14.99 -19.09
C THR A 31 -3.07 -16.46 -19.49
N THR A 32 -2.00 -17.27 -19.53
CA THR A 32 -2.05 -18.70 -19.85
C THR A 32 -1.97 -19.62 -18.65
N GLN A 33 -1.84 -19.09 -17.43
CA GLN A 33 -1.88 -19.91 -16.23
C GLN A 33 -3.29 -20.44 -15.98
N LYS A 34 -3.39 -21.77 -15.86
CA LYS A 34 -4.63 -22.43 -15.45
C LYS A 34 -5.04 -21.89 -14.07
N PRO A 35 -6.32 -21.55 -13.84
CA PRO A 35 -6.80 -20.99 -12.59
C PRO A 35 -6.40 -21.75 -11.32
N SER A 36 -6.20 -23.06 -11.44
CA SER A 36 -5.79 -23.96 -10.35
C SER A 36 -4.33 -23.83 -9.89
N VAL A 37 -3.50 -23.00 -10.56
CA VAL A 37 -2.07 -22.82 -10.25
C VAL A 37 -1.77 -21.37 -9.83
N LEU A 38 -2.80 -20.52 -9.76
CA LEU A 38 -2.63 -19.10 -9.48
C LEU A 38 -2.59 -18.84 -7.97
N PHE A 39 -1.39 -18.77 -7.40
CA PHE A 39 -1.22 -18.23 -6.04
C PHE A 39 -1.61 -16.74 -5.98
N ASN A 40 -1.48 -16.03 -7.10
CA ASN A 40 -1.80 -14.61 -7.18
C ASN A 40 -3.34 -14.37 -7.14
N PRO A 41 -3.86 -13.68 -6.11
CA PRO A 41 -5.29 -13.41 -5.98
C PRO A 41 -5.85 -12.52 -7.10
N TYR A 42 -5.03 -11.62 -7.68
CA TYR A 42 -5.45 -10.79 -8.83
C TYR A 42 -5.82 -11.64 -10.04
N ASN A 43 -5.00 -12.65 -10.36
CA ASN A 43 -5.28 -13.55 -11.47
C ASN A 43 -6.47 -14.47 -11.15
N ARG A 44 -6.60 -14.96 -9.90
CA ARG A 44 -7.74 -15.81 -9.48
C ARG A 44 -9.08 -15.10 -9.58
N LEU A 45 -9.13 -13.83 -9.17
CA LEU A 45 -10.34 -13.02 -9.25
C LEU A 45 -10.52 -12.35 -10.62
N ASN A 46 -9.57 -12.52 -11.54
CA ASN A 46 -9.53 -11.83 -12.82
C ASN A 46 -9.66 -10.30 -12.65
N VAL A 47 -8.93 -9.75 -11.67
CA VAL A 47 -8.90 -8.32 -11.36
C VAL A 47 -7.50 -7.75 -11.57
N ARG A 48 -7.39 -6.44 -11.84
CA ARG A 48 -6.12 -5.73 -12.01
C ARG A 48 -5.81 -4.92 -10.76
N SER A 49 -4.54 -4.78 -10.39
CA SER A 49 -4.16 -3.93 -9.24
C SER A 49 -4.68 -2.51 -9.42
N LEU A 50 -5.30 -1.96 -8.37
CA LEU A 50 -5.81 -0.59 -8.36
C LEU A 50 -4.70 0.47 -8.44
N MET A 51 -3.45 0.11 -8.12
CA MET A 51 -2.30 1.00 -8.34
C MET A 51 -2.05 1.30 -9.83
N THR A 52 -2.53 0.45 -10.73
CA THR A 52 -2.46 0.70 -12.18
C THR A 52 -3.24 1.97 -12.54
N MET A 53 -4.42 2.20 -11.97
CA MET A 53 -5.20 3.42 -12.19
C MET A 53 -4.44 4.68 -11.77
N TYR A 54 -3.81 4.64 -10.60
CA TYR A 54 -2.99 5.76 -10.12
C TYR A 54 -1.83 6.04 -11.08
N THR A 55 -1.12 4.99 -11.52
CA THR A 55 0.02 5.12 -12.43
C THR A 55 -0.39 5.63 -13.82
N LEU A 56 -1.48 5.10 -14.39
CA LEU A 56 -2.05 5.57 -15.66
C LEU A 56 -2.44 7.06 -15.57
N SER A 57 -3.04 7.47 -14.44
CA SER A 57 -3.39 8.88 -14.25
C SER A 57 -2.18 9.81 -14.29
N GLN A 58 -1.06 9.39 -13.70
CA GLN A 58 0.19 10.16 -13.73
C GLN A 58 0.78 10.22 -15.14
N TYR A 59 0.75 9.09 -15.86
CA TYR A 59 1.19 9.03 -17.25
C TYR A 59 0.42 10.01 -18.13
N TYR A 60 -0.91 9.87 -18.19
CA TYR A 60 -1.75 10.72 -19.06
C TYR A 60 -1.75 12.19 -18.65
N SER A 61 -1.64 12.48 -17.34
CA SER A 61 -1.47 13.87 -16.88
C SER A 61 -0.14 14.47 -17.32
N SER A 62 0.92 13.65 -17.42
CA SER A 62 2.25 14.11 -17.79
C SER A 62 2.42 14.26 -19.30
N THR A 63 1.79 13.39 -20.09
CA THR A 63 1.89 13.43 -21.57
C THR A 63 0.89 14.39 -22.20
N GLY A 64 -0.27 14.60 -21.57
CA GLY A 64 -1.37 15.38 -22.13
C GLY A 64 -2.08 14.71 -23.32
N ASP A 65 -1.60 13.57 -23.80
CA ASP A 65 -2.22 12.84 -24.91
C ASP A 65 -3.31 11.91 -24.39
N VAL A 66 -4.56 12.38 -24.49
CA VAL A 66 -5.75 11.64 -24.06
C VAL A 66 -6.38 10.80 -25.18
N THR A 67 -5.75 10.69 -26.35
CA THR A 67 -6.33 9.99 -27.51
C THR A 67 -6.53 8.51 -27.22
N GLU A 68 -5.46 7.85 -26.75
CA GLU A 68 -5.51 6.44 -26.34
C GLU A 68 -6.42 6.24 -25.12
N LEU A 69 -6.36 7.16 -24.14
CA LEU A 69 -7.21 7.12 -22.96
C LEU A 69 -8.70 7.10 -23.33
N LYS A 70 -9.13 8.00 -24.24
CA LYS A 70 -10.51 8.04 -24.72
C LYS A 70 -10.91 6.75 -25.44
N ALA A 71 -10.02 6.21 -26.28
CA ALA A 71 -10.27 4.97 -27.00
C ALA A 71 -10.39 3.74 -26.08
N GLN A 72 -9.68 3.74 -24.95
CA GLN A 72 -9.65 2.62 -23.99
C GLN A 72 -10.53 2.86 -22.76
N TRP A 73 -11.31 3.95 -22.72
CA TRP A 73 -11.95 4.40 -21.48
C TRP A 73 -12.92 3.39 -20.88
N ASP A 74 -13.74 2.73 -21.71
CA ASP A 74 -14.67 1.70 -21.23
C ASP A 74 -13.92 0.51 -20.61
N THR A 75 -12.83 0.06 -21.23
CA THR A 75 -11.97 -1.00 -20.67
C THR A 75 -11.27 -0.56 -19.38
N ILE A 76 -10.91 0.71 -19.26
CA ILE A 76 -10.35 1.27 -18.02
C ILE A 76 -11.41 1.26 -16.92
N LYS A 77 -12.66 1.69 -17.19
CA LYS A 77 -13.76 1.60 -16.21
C LYS A 77 -13.95 0.16 -15.69
N ASP A 78 -13.80 -0.83 -16.56
CA ASP A 78 -13.92 -2.24 -16.18
C ASP A 78 -12.90 -2.72 -15.14
N ILE A 79 -11.77 -2.04 -14.98
CA ILE A 79 -10.80 -2.37 -13.92
C ILE A 79 -11.40 -2.16 -12.52
N LEU A 80 -12.25 -1.14 -12.33
CA LEU A 80 -12.87 -0.85 -11.03
C LEU A 80 -14.13 -1.65 -10.76
N ASN A 81 -14.81 -2.13 -11.80
CA ASN A 81 -16.10 -2.80 -11.68
C ASN A 81 -16.10 -3.96 -10.67
N PRO A 82 -15.14 -4.91 -10.70
CA PRO A 82 -15.07 -5.99 -9.71
C PRO A 82 -14.92 -5.50 -8.27
N TYR A 83 -14.15 -4.41 -8.07
CA TYR A 83 -13.90 -3.83 -6.75
C TYR A 83 -15.13 -3.11 -6.20
N ALA A 84 -15.84 -2.39 -7.06
CA ALA A 84 -17.09 -1.73 -6.69
C ALA A 84 -18.20 -2.74 -6.36
N GLN A 85 -18.31 -3.81 -7.16
CA GLN A 85 -19.31 -4.88 -6.95
C GLN A 85 -19.05 -5.69 -5.68
N SER A 86 -17.78 -5.84 -5.30
CA SER A 86 -17.40 -6.55 -4.07
C SER A 86 -17.29 -5.63 -2.85
N SER A 87 -17.58 -4.33 -2.98
CA SER A 87 -17.53 -3.42 -1.85
C SER A 87 -18.72 -3.63 -0.92
N ASP A 88 -18.46 -4.04 0.32
CA ASP A 88 -19.48 -4.14 1.36
C ASP A 88 -19.79 -2.76 1.96
N TRP A 89 -21.02 -2.58 2.41
CA TRP A 89 -21.44 -1.40 3.17
C TRP A 89 -20.92 -1.42 4.60
N SER A 90 -20.73 -2.60 5.20
CA SER A 90 -20.28 -2.70 6.60
C SER A 90 -18.83 -2.25 6.78
N THR A 91 -17.95 -2.64 5.86
CA THR A 91 -16.53 -2.30 5.88
C THR A 91 -16.17 -1.11 5.00
N MET A 92 -17.11 -0.66 4.16
CA MET A 92 -16.95 0.38 3.13
C MET A 92 -15.88 0.08 2.07
N THR A 93 -15.22 -1.07 2.12
CA THR A 93 -14.15 -1.48 1.20
C THR A 93 -14.44 -2.85 0.60
N MET A 94 -13.50 -3.35 -0.19
CA MET A 94 -13.63 -4.56 -0.98
C MET A 94 -13.67 -5.83 -0.12
N THR A 95 -14.59 -6.75 -0.42
CA THR A 95 -14.66 -8.09 0.16
C THR A 95 -15.22 -9.14 -0.82
N PRO A 96 -14.36 -9.86 -1.56
CA PRO A 96 -14.72 -11.17 -2.06
C PRO A 96 -13.87 -12.21 -1.32
N TYR A 97 -14.43 -12.74 -0.23
CA TYR A 97 -13.90 -13.95 0.36
C TYR A 97 -14.28 -15.15 -0.50
N THR A 98 -13.33 -15.64 -1.30
CA THR A 98 -13.50 -16.91 -2.03
C THR A 98 -12.72 -18.01 -1.32
N TRP A 99 -13.32 -18.54 -0.24
CA TRP A 99 -13.49 -19.98 0.05
C TRP A 99 -12.31 -20.96 -0.12
N PRO A 100 -11.91 -21.41 -1.32
CA PRO A 100 -10.98 -22.53 -1.37
C PRO A 100 -9.55 -22.02 -1.52
N GLN A 101 -8.76 -22.19 -0.45
CA GLN A 101 -7.27 -22.18 -0.37
C GLN A 101 -6.68 -20.95 0.34
N GLY A 102 -6.67 -21.04 1.67
CA GLY A 102 -6.04 -20.09 2.58
C GLY A 102 -4.51 -20.24 2.63
N SER A 103 -3.81 -19.72 1.63
CA SER A 103 -2.48 -19.20 1.92
C SER A 103 -2.62 -17.84 2.61
N TYR A 104 -1.72 -17.53 3.54
CA TYR A 104 -1.64 -16.25 4.25
C TYR A 104 -1.43 -15.03 3.31
N GLU A 105 -1.23 -15.29 2.02
CA GLU A 105 -0.93 -14.34 0.95
C GLU A 105 -2.17 -13.68 0.31
N ASP A 106 -3.38 -14.00 0.79
CA ASP A 106 -4.63 -13.36 0.33
C ASP A 106 -4.72 -11.91 0.85
N ILE A 107 -3.95 -11.02 0.22
CA ILE A 107 -3.90 -9.56 0.49
C ILE A 107 -5.23 -8.82 0.21
N LEU A 108 -6.23 -9.50 -0.37
CA LEU A 108 -7.49 -8.93 -0.85
C LEU A 108 -8.65 -9.09 0.16
N ARG A 109 -8.42 -8.82 1.45
CA ARG A 109 -9.45 -8.97 2.50
C ARG A 109 -9.74 -7.69 3.27
N GLY A 110 -9.84 -6.59 2.53
CA GLY A 110 -10.29 -5.30 3.04
C GLY A 110 -9.36 -4.61 4.03
N GLY A 111 -8.22 -5.20 4.41
CA GLY A 111 -7.25 -4.60 5.33
C GLY A 111 -6.58 -3.33 4.78
N ILE A 112 -5.62 -2.80 5.54
CA ILE A 112 -4.97 -1.52 5.23
C ILE A 112 -4.36 -1.50 3.82
N GLY A 113 -3.58 -2.53 3.45
CA GLY A 113 -2.90 -2.55 2.16
C GLY A 113 -3.88 -2.43 0.99
N GLU A 114 -5.00 -3.14 1.05
CA GLU A 114 -6.03 -3.09 0.02
C GLU A 114 -6.82 -1.77 0.03
N THR A 115 -7.08 -1.25 1.23
CA THR A 115 -7.76 0.04 1.39
C THR A 115 -6.90 1.18 0.83
N ASN A 116 -5.58 1.15 1.04
CA ASN A 116 -4.65 2.12 0.46
C ASN A 116 -4.65 2.04 -1.07
N ARG A 117 -4.64 0.82 -1.64
CA ARG A 117 -4.76 0.62 -3.10
C ARG A 117 -6.10 1.11 -3.64
N MET A 118 -7.19 0.93 -2.90
CA MET A 118 -8.51 1.47 -3.28
C MET A 118 -8.51 2.99 -3.31
N VAL A 119 -7.92 3.66 -2.30
CA VAL A 119 -7.75 5.11 -2.30
C VAL A 119 -6.95 5.56 -3.51
N ALA A 120 -5.79 4.93 -3.76
CA ALA A 120 -4.95 5.23 -4.92
C ALA A 120 -5.70 5.02 -6.24
N GLY A 121 -6.41 3.90 -6.38
CA GLY A 121 -7.16 3.57 -7.58
C GLY A 121 -8.28 4.56 -7.86
N ALA A 122 -9.05 4.93 -6.83
CA ALA A 122 -10.12 5.92 -6.95
C ALA A 122 -9.58 7.32 -7.31
N ILE A 123 -8.46 7.76 -6.71
CA ILE A 123 -7.79 9.01 -7.11
C ILE A 123 -7.37 8.96 -8.58
N GLY A 124 -6.73 7.87 -8.99
CA GLY A 124 -6.30 7.68 -10.37
C GLY A 124 -7.46 7.74 -11.35
N PHE A 125 -8.57 7.06 -11.01
CA PHE A 125 -9.77 7.04 -11.82
C PHE A 125 -10.44 8.41 -11.95
N VAL A 126 -10.59 9.15 -10.84
CA VAL A 126 -11.12 10.53 -10.86
C VAL A 126 -10.27 11.43 -11.77
N ARG A 127 -8.94 11.30 -11.71
CA ARG A 127 -8.03 12.07 -12.57
C ARG A 127 -8.21 11.72 -14.05
N LEU A 128 -8.28 10.44 -14.38
CA LEU A 128 -8.48 9.97 -15.75
C LEU A 128 -9.84 10.42 -16.31
N ALA A 129 -10.91 10.27 -15.52
CA ALA A 129 -12.26 10.69 -15.91
C ALA A 129 -12.31 12.20 -16.21
N ARG A 130 -11.65 13.02 -15.38
CA ARG A 130 -11.54 14.47 -15.60
C ARG A 130 -10.77 14.83 -16.87
N LEU A 131 -9.69 14.10 -17.19
CA LEU A 131 -8.90 14.35 -18.42
C LEU A 131 -9.71 14.17 -19.71
N ILE A 132 -10.79 13.39 -19.66
CA ILE A 132 -11.69 13.17 -20.80
C ILE A 132 -13.08 13.78 -20.62
N GLU A 133 -13.28 14.57 -19.57
CA GLU A 133 -14.53 15.27 -19.26
C GLU A 133 -15.74 14.35 -18.99
N ASP A 134 -15.50 13.15 -18.46
CA ASP A 134 -16.56 12.23 -18.03
C ASP A 134 -17.01 12.56 -16.59
N SER A 135 -18.09 13.34 -16.46
CA SER A 135 -18.62 13.77 -15.17
C SER A 135 -19.21 12.62 -14.34
N GLU A 136 -19.89 11.67 -14.97
CA GLU A 136 -20.51 10.53 -14.27
C GLU A 136 -19.43 9.64 -13.64
N ALA A 137 -18.39 9.32 -14.40
CA ALA A 137 -17.26 8.56 -13.88
C ALA A 137 -16.49 9.34 -12.81
N THR A 138 -16.38 10.67 -12.94
CA THR A 138 -15.78 11.53 -11.91
C THR A 138 -16.54 11.41 -10.58
N ASP A 139 -17.87 11.53 -10.61
CA ASP A 139 -18.72 11.41 -9.41
C ASP A 139 -18.64 10.02 -8.80
N PHE A 140 -18.66 8.98 -9.63
CA PHE A 140 -18.50 7.59 -9.18
C PHE A 140 -17.12 7.36 -8.52
N GLY A 141 -16.05 7.91 -9.10
CA GLY A 141 -14.72 7.84 -8.53
C GLY A 141 -14.63 8.52 -7.16
N PHE A 142 -15.27 9.68 -7.00
CA PHE A 142 -15.35 10.36 -5.70
C PHE A 142 -16.16 9.56 -4.68
N TYR A 143 -17.25 8.92 -5.09
CA TYR A 143 -18.00 8.02 -4.23
C TYR A 143 -17.13 6.88 -3.69
N LEU A 144 -16.38 6.19 -4.56
CA LEU A 144 -15.46 5.13 -4.15
C LEU A 144 -14.34 5.65 -3.24
N LEU A 145 -13.77 6.82 -3.57
CA LEU A 145 -12.73 7.46 -2.77
C LEU A 145 -13.22 7.74 -1.34
N ASN A 146 -14.42 8.32 -1.19
CA ASN A 146 -15.00 8.63 0.12
C ASN A 146 -15.20 7.37 0.95
N LYS A 147 -15.73 6.30 0.35
CA LYS A 147 -15.88 5.00 1.03
C LYS A 147 -14.53 4.46 1.53
N ALA A 148 -13.51 4.48 0.67
CA ALA A 148 -12.18 4.00 1.02
C ALA A 148 -11.50 4.83 2.12
N LEU A 149 -11.63 6.16 2.08
CA LEU A 149 -11.09 7.06 3.11
C LEU A 149 -11.77 6.87 4.48
N ILE A 150 -13.10 6.68 4.50
CA ILE A 150 -13.85 6.37 5.73
C ILE A 150 -13.35 5.05 6.33
N SER A 151 -13.22 4.00 5.51
CA SER A 151 -12.70 2.71 5.95
C SER A 151 -11.28 2.83 6.49
N ARG A 152 -10.41 3.56 5.79
CA ARG A 152 -9.02 3.74 6.20
C ARG A 152 -8.89 4.46 7.54
N PHE A 153 -9.70 5.50 7.74
CA PHE A 153 -9.80 6.20 9.03
C PHE A 153 -10.24 5.23 10.13
N ALA A 154 -11.31 4.46 9.89
CA ALA A 154 -11.80 3.49 10.86
C ALA A 154 -10.74 2.43 11.21
N GLN A 155 -9.96 1.98 10.24
CA GLN A 155 -8.87 1.01 10.45
C GLN A 155 -7.75 1.55 11.35
N ASP A 156 -7.37 2.82 11.23
CA ASP A 156 -6.39 3.43 12.15
C ASP A 156 -6.96 3.61 13.55
N LYS A 157 -8.25 3.96 13.66
CA LYS A 157 -8.91 4.13 14.97
C LYS A 157 -9.35 2.83 15.62
N LEU A 158 -9.28 1.70 14.92
CA LEU A 158 -9.83 0.44 15.41
C LEU A 158 -9.18 -0.04 16.69
N VAL A 159 -7.84 0.02 16.77
CA VAL A 159 -7.10 -0.41 17.96
C VAL A 159 -7.58 0.39 19.16
N LYS A 160 -7.55 1.72 19.07
CA LYS A 160 -8.08 2.61 20.10
C LYS A 160 -9.50 2.24 20.53
N TYR A 161 -10.40 2.06 19.56
CA TYR A 161 -11.79 1.69 19.82
C TYR A 161 -11.91 0.37 20.59
N LEU A 162 -11.11 -0.65 20.26
CA LEU A 162 -11.14 -1.94 20.94
C LEU A 162 -10.77 -1.81 22.43
N TYR A 163 -9.78 -0.98 22.77
CA TYR A 163 -9.41 -0.71 24.16
C TYR A 163 -10.44 0.16 24.89
N GLU A 164 -10.91 1.25 24.27
CA GLU A 164 -11.88 2.16 24.89
C GLU A 164 -13.22 1.47 25.19
N THR A 165 -13.59 0.47 24.40
CA THR A 165 -14.81 -0.33 24.60
C THR A 165 -14.61 -1.57 25.48
N GLY A 166 -13.37 -1.86 25.88
CA GLY A 166 -13.03 -3.06 26.66
C GLY A 166 -13.14 -4.38 25.88
N LEU A 167 -13.30 -4.33 24.55
CA LEU A 167 -13.20 -5.52 23.69
C LEU A 167 -11.78 -6.08 23.64
N GLN A 168 -10.80 -5.23 23.90
CA GLN A 168 -9.43 -5.58 24.17
C GLN A 168 -8.97 -4.91 25.47
N THR A 169 -8.10 -5.59 26.21
CA THR A 169 -7.53 -5.06 27.44
C THR A 169 -6.02 -5.12 27.36
N ILE A 170 -5.35 -4.26 28.13
CA ILE A 170 -3.90 -4.33 28.27
C ILE A 170 -3.57 -5.66 28.94
N PRO A 171 -2.72 -6.50 28.32
CA PRO A 171 -2.33 -7.77 28.90
C PRO A 171 -1.65 -7.56 30.26
N PRO A 172 -1.85 -8.46 31.24
CA PRO A 172 -1.27 -8.32 32.57
C PRO A 172 0.28 -8.38 32.56
N ASN A 173 0.85 -9.03 31.54
CA ASN A 173 2.29 -9.07 31.28
C ASN A 173 2.59 -8.26 30.01
N PRO A 174 3.04 -7.00 30.11
CA PRO A 174 3.20 -6.12 28.95
C PRO A 174 4.32 -6.56 27.99
N ASP A 175 5.23 -7.41 28.45
CA ASP A 175 6.37 -7.92 27.67
C ASP A 175 6.02 -9.14 26.80
N TRP A 176 4.77 -9.61 26.77
CA TRP A 176 4.40 -10.83 26.04
C TRP A 176 4.73 -10.76 24.55
N GLN A 177 4.67 -9.58 23.90
CA GLN A 177 5.05 -9.43 22.49
C GLN A 177 6.55 -9.55 22.30
N ALA A 178 7.35 -8.91 23.17
CA ALA A 178 8.79 -9.09 23.16
C ALA A 178 9.13 -10.57 23.40
N GLN A 179 8.48 -11.22 24.36
CA GLN A 179 8.63 -12.66 24.62
C GLN A 179 8.18 -13.52 23.43
N ALA A 180 7.06 -13.20 22.78
CA ALA A 180 6.56 -13.89 21.60
C ALA A 180 7.53 -13.75 20.41
N SER A 181 8.05 -12.54 20.19
CA SER A 181 9.09 -12.24 19.21
C SER A 181 10.38 -13.03 19.46
N LEU A 182 10.64 -13.44 20.69
CA LEU A 182 11.80 -14.26 21.10
C LEU A 182 11.47 -15.76 21.26
N SER A 183 10.18 -16.14 21.15
CA SER A 183 9.69 -17.45 21.63
C SER A 183 10.13 -18.65 20.77
N LEU A 184 10.60 -18.42 19.55
CA LEU A 184 11.25 -19.43 18.71
C LEU A 184 12.78 -19.24 18.67
N GLY A 185 13.37 -18.63 19.70
CA GLY A 185 14.82 -18.35 19.77
C GLY A 185 15.23 -17.25 18.78
N GLU A 186 16.41 -17.40 18.13
CA GLU A 186 16.85 -16.54 17.02
C GLU A 186 15.92 -16.62 15.79
N THR A 187 14.95 -17.54 15.78
CA THR A 187 14.03 -17.80 14.66
C THR A 187 12.57 -17.41 14.94
N GLY A 188 12.33 -16.58 15.96
CA GLY A 188 11.00 -16.02 16.24
C GLY A 188 10.34 -15.41 15.01
N GLU A 189 9.00 -15.48 14.92
CA GLU A 189 8.27 -14.56 14.06
C GLU A 189 8.40 -13.17 14.69
N ALA A 190 9.43 -12.45 14.26
CA ALA A 190 9.72 -11.13 14.81
C ALA A 190 8.53 -10.21 14.56
N THR A 191 8.01 -9.62 15.64
CA THR A 191 6.90 -8.68 15.59
C THR A 191 7.37 -7.32 16.06
N LEU A 192 6.73 -6.23 15.61
CA LEU A 192 6.92 -4.91 16.17
C LEU A 192 6.28 -4.89 17.56
N TRP A 193 7.03 -4.40 18.54
CA TRP A 193 6.57 -4.27 19.91
C TRP A 193 7.07 -2.98 20.56
N ARG A 194 6.53 -2.62 21.72
CA ARG A 194 6.97 -1.48 22.55
C ARG A 194 7.38 -2.01 23.92
N ASN A 195 8.49 -1.53 24.49
CA ASN A 195 8.98 -2.00 25.80
C ASN A 195 7.96 -1.79 26.94
N HIS A 196 7.12 -0.76 26.81
CA HIS A 196 6.19 -0.34 27.85
C HIS A 196 4.77 -0.29 27.29
N TRP A 197 3.99 -1.33 27.54
CA TRP A 197 2.59 -1.38 27.12
C TRP A 197 1.68 -0.84 28.22
N GLU A 198 1.42 0.47 28.17
CA GLU A 198 0.63 1.20 29.17
C GLU A 198 -0.72 1.65 28.64
N SER A 199 -0.90 1.68 27.32
CA SER A 199 -2.13 2.14 26.68
C SER A 199 -2.37 1.48 25.32
N TYR A 200 -3.47 1.85 24.66
CA TYR A 200 -3.75 1.40 23.29
C TYR A 200 -2.70 1.89 22.28
N ILE A 201 -1.97 2.97 22.61
CA ILE A 201 -0.92 3.55 21.75
C ILE A 201 0.22 2.53 21.60
N ASP A 202 0.46 1.68 22.58
CA ASP A 202 1.56 0.72 22.49
C ASP A 202 1.21 -0.53 21.65
N ASP A 203 -0.05 -0.64 21.22
CA ASP A 203 -0.51 -1.69 20.31
C ASP A 203 -0.36 -1.27 18.85
N VAL A 204 0.82 -1.59 18.31
CA VAL A 204 1.27 -1.20 16.97
C VAL A 204 0.66 -2.04 15.85
N ARG A 205 -0.18 -3.04 16.20
CA ARG A 205 -0.85 -3.88 15.22
C ARG A 205 -1.92 -3.07 14.49
N ARG A 206 -2.22 -3.49 13.27
CA ARG A 206 -3.18 -2.83 12.38
C ARG A 206 -4.01 -3.87 11.63
N PRO A 207 -5.17 -3.49 11.07
CA PRO A 207 -6.03 -4.42 10.33
C PRO A 207 -5.33 -5.00 9.08
N LEU A 208 -4.86 -6.24 9.19
CA LEU A 208 -4.43 -7.06 8.06
C LEU A 208 -5.64 -7.57 7.28
N ARG A 209 -6.70 -7.93 8.01
CA ARG A 209 -8.01 -8.30 7.48
C ARG A 209 -9.05 -7.39 8.09
N PHE A 210 -9.96 -6.89 7.25
CA PHE A 210 -11.09 -6.07 7.66
C PHE A 210 -12.27 -6.40 6.73
N ASP A 211 -12.96 -7.50 7.03
CA ASP A 211 -14.05 -8.04 6.22
C ASP A 211 -15.27 -8.43 7.08
N GLN A 212 -16.31 -8.97 6.42
CA GLN A 212 -17.56 -9.41 7.05
C GLN A 212 -17.39 -10.50 8.14
N PHE A 213 -16.24 -11.19 8.20
CA PHE A 213 -15.95 -12.20 9.22
C PHE A 213 -15.18 -11.63 10.41
N GLY A 214 -14.83 -10.34 10.35
CA GLY A 214 -14.19 -9.60 11.42
C GLY A 214 -12.78 -9.13 11.07
N THR A 215 -12.13 -8.57 12.08
CA THR A 215 -10.79 -7.99 11.93
C THR A 215 -9.72 -8.99 12.36
N LEU A 216 -8.63 -9.06 11.59
CA LEU A 216 -7.36 -9.64 12.05
C LEU A 216 -6.35 -8.51 12.19
N LEU A 217 -5.80 -8.32 13.39
CA LEU A 217 -4.74 -7.36 13.64
C LEU A 217 -3.38 -8.03 13.46
N ALA A 218 -2.49 -7.41 12.69
CA ALA A 218 -1.10 -7.79 12.54
C ALA A 218 -0.23 -6.55 12.34
N ASN A 219 1.07 -6.66 12.53
CA ASN A 219 2.04 -5.59 12.32
C ASN A 219 2.83 -5.78 11.00
N GLU A 220 2.86 -7.00 10.48
CA GLU A 220 3.37 -7.33 9.14
C GLU A 220 2.32 -8.02 8.25
N ILE A 221 2.60 -8.02 6.95
CA ILE A 221 1.98 -8.92 5.99
C ILE A 221 2.71 -10.27 6.10
N PRO A 222 2.03 -11.36 6.48
CA PRO A 222 2.65 -12.66 6.61
C PRO A 222 3.16 -13.15 5.24
N SER A 223 4.45 -13.43 5.18
CA SER A 223 5.12 -14.04 4.03
C SER A 223 6.18 -14.99 4.55
N ASN A 224 6.26 -16.17 3.94
CA ASN A 224 7.24 -17.20 4.34
C ASN A 224 8.69 -16.76 4.15
N LYS A 225 8.96 -15.64 3.44
CA LYS A 225 10.33 -15.24 3.06
C LYS A 225 10.68 -13.81 3.44
N ASN A 226 9.75 -12.88 3.29
CA ASN A 226 10.00 -11.44 3.46
C ASN A 226 8.78 -10.78 4.12
N MET A 227 8.85 -10.57 5.43
CA MET A 227 7.79 -9.87 6.16
C MET A 227 7.81 -8.39 5.78
N GLU A 228 6.70 -7.92 5.21
CA GLU A 228 6.51 -6.52 4.85
C GLU A 228 5.76 -5.80 5.96
N LEU A 229 6.17 -4.58 6.26
CA LEU A 229 5.44 -3.70 7.18
C LEU A 229 4.04 -3.38 6.62
N LEU A 230 3.00 -3.56 7.43
CA LEU A 230 1.62 -3.47 6.96
C LEU A 230 1.05 -2.03 6.85
N ALA A 231 1.34 -1.18 7.83
CA ALA A 231 0.49 -0.02 8.15
C ALA A 231 0.39 1.09 7.08
N TYR A 232 1.38 1.20 6.21
CA TYR A 232 1.52 2.28 5.22
C TYR A 232 2.01 1.76 3.85
N THR A 233 1.78 0.47 3.57
CA THR A 233 2.02 -0.12 2.25
C THR A 233 1.23 0.64 1.20
N ASP A 234 1.79 0.84 0.00
CA ASP A 234 1.11 1.54 -1.11
C ASP A 234 0.59 2.96 -0.81
N LEU A 235 1.16 3.64 0.20
CA LEU A 235 0.84 5.03 0.51
C LEU A 235 1.07 5.94 -0.71
N THR A 236 0.09 6.79 -1.03
CA THR A 236 0.20 7.92 -1.99
C THR A 236 0.28 9.26 -1.24
N PRO A 237 0.77 10.34 -1.87
CA PRO A 237 0.82 11.65 -1.23
C PRO A 237 -0.53 12.16 -0.74
N GLU A 238 -1.61 11.95 -1.50
CA GLU A 238 -2.95 12.43 -1.15
C GLU A 238 -3.51 11.68 0.06
N LEU A 239 -3.28 10.36 0.11
CA LEU A 239 -3.63 9.56 1.27
C LEU A 239 -2.78 9.97 2.48
N ALA A 240 -1.48 10.20 2.30
CA ALA A 240 -0.62 10.67 3.38
C ALA A 240 -1.09 11.99 3.99
N ARG A 241 -1.53 12.94 3.16
CA ARG A 241 -2.15 14.18 3.64
C ARG A 241 -3.42 13.91 4.45
N PHE A 242 -4.30 13.04 3.97
CA PHE A 242 -5.49 12.66 4.72
C PHE A 242 -5.13 12.04 6.07
N LEU A 243 -4.16 11.12 6.11
CA LEU A 243 -3.71 10.49 7.35
C LEU A 243 -3.03 11.48 8.29
N ARG A 244 -2.32 12.48 7.78
CA ARG A 244 -1.80 13.59 8.59
C ARG A 244 -2.94 14.37 9.26
N ASP A 245 -3.99 14.70 8.51
CA ASP A 245 -5.07 15.53 9.03
C ASP A 245 -5.91 14.79 10.09
N TYR A 246 -6.02 13.46 10.02
CA TYR A 246 -6.97 12.70 10.86
C TYR A 246 -6.37 11.59 11.74
N THR A 247 -5.17 11.08 11.42
CA THR A 247 -4.54 9.93 12.09
C THR A 247 -3.05 10.12 12.36
N LEU A 248 -2.60 11.37 12.53
CA LEU A 248 -1.19 11.71 12.81
C LEU A 248 -0.63 11.00 14.05
N ALA A 249 -1.43 10.86 15.10
CA ALA A 249 -1.00 10.21 16.34
C ALA A 249 -0.66 8.72 16.09
N GLU A 250 -1.51 8.00 15.37
CA GLU A 250 -1.31 6.59 15.04
C GLU A 250 -0.11 6.37 14.09
N ALA A 251 0.15 7.33 13.20
CA ALA A 251 1.32 7.31 12.33
C ALA A 251 2.63 7.60 13.08
N THR A 252 2.60 8.54 14.02
CA THR A 252 3.75 8.88 14.86
C THR A 252 4.15 7.67 15.71
N GLU A 253 3.18 7.09 16.41
CA GLU A 253 3.37 5.88 17.23
C GLU A 253 3.96 4.72 16.43
N TRP A 254 3.40 4.42 15.26
CA TRP A 254 3.89 3.34 14.43
C TRP A 254 5.35 3.55 14.00
N VAL A 255 5.73 4.78 13.63
CA VAL A 255 7.13 5.12 13.29
C VAL A 255 8.04 4.94 14.50
N GLU A 256 7.63 5.39 15.69
CA GLU A 256 8.41 5.20 16.91
C GLU A 256 8.64 3.73 17.24
N ALA A 257 7.60 2.89 17.10
CA ALA A 257 7.73 1.45 17.27
C ALA A 257 8.76 0.87 16.29
N VAL A 258 8.68 1.22 15.01
CA VAL A 258 9.67 0.75 14.03
C VAL A 258 11.09 1.21 14.39
N GLN A 259 11.27 2.44 14.88
CA GLN A 259 12.57 2.96 15.27
C GLN A 259 13.13 2.28 16.53
N GLU A 260 12.28 1.88 17.47
CA GLU A 260 12.65 1.13 18.67
C GLU A 260 13.15 -0.28 18.32
N ASN A 261 12.47 -0.95 17.38
CA ASN A 261 12.78 -2.32 16.97
C ASN A 261 13.91 -2.38 15.93
N SER A 262 14.03 -1.37 15.06
CA SER A 262 15.02 -1.31 14.00
C SER A 262 15.62 0.10 13.88
N PRO A 263 16.56 0.50 14.76
CA PRO A 263 17.17 1.84 14.72
C PRO A 263 17.88 2.16 13.40
N ALA A 264 18.32 1.13 12.67
CA ALA A 264 18.99 1.23 11.37
C ALA A 264 18.04 1.00 10.17
N TRP A 265 16.72 1.09 10.36
CA TRP A 265 15.68 0.79 9.34
C TRP A 265 15.90 1.43 7.96
N TYR A 266 16.60 2.56 7.89
CA TYR A 266 16.80 3.34 6.66
C TYR A 266 17.99 2.87 5.81
N ARG A 267 18.89 2.04 6.38
CA ARG A 267 20.12 1.60 5.72
C ARG A 267 19.86 0.47 4.73
N ALA A 268 20.58 0.50 3.61
CA ALA A 268 20.64 -0.62 2.69
C ALA A 268 21.32 -1.80 3.38
N TYR A 269 20.74 -3.00 3.22
CA TYR A 269 21.22 -4.22 3.87
C TYR A 269 21.29 -4.12 5.41
N ALA A 270 20.45 -3.29 6.03
CA ALA A 270 20.24 -3.35 7.47
C ALA A 270 19.74 -4.74 7.85
N ASP A 271 20.08 -5.20 9.05
CA ASP A 271 19.59 -6.48 9.57
C ASP A 271 18.06 -6.53 9.48
N ALA A 272 17.54 -7.65 8.97
CA ALA A 272 16.11 -7.87 8.96
C ALA A 272 15.63 -7.96 10.41
N TYR A 273 14.86 -6.95 10.84
CA TYR A 273 14.12 -7.08 12.08
C TYR A 273 12.93 -8.03 11.89
N LEU A 274 12.19 -7.85 10.79
CA LEU A 274 11.06 -8.71 10.41
C LEU A 274 11.53 -9.71 9.36
N GLY A 275 11.47 -11.01 9.65
CA GLY A 275 11.78 -12.04 8.66
C GLY A 275 12.29 -13.34 9.26
N GLN A 276 12.30 -14.39 8.43
CA GLN A 276 12.77 -15.73 8.79
C GLN A 276 14.02 -16.12 7.99
N GLU A 277 13.97 -16.02 6.66
CA GLU A 277 15.01 -16.57 5.78
C GLU A 277 16.04 -15.53 5.29
N VAL A 278 15.65 -14.25 5.21
CA VAL A 278 16.49 -13.20 4.64
C VAL A 278 17.10 -12.37 5.76
N PRO A 279 18.45 -12.30 5.88
CA PRO A 279 19.10 -11.60 6.98
C PRO A 279 19.05 -10.07 6.86
N PHE A 280 18.49 -9.54 5.76
CA PHE A 280 18.46 -8.10 5.48
C PHE A 280 17.03 -7.60 5.29
N SER A 281 16.75 -6.40 5.80
CA SER A 281 15.48 -5.72 5.60
C SER A 281 15.26 -5.43 4.12
N ILE A 282 14.08 -5.78 3.62
CA ILE A 282 13.69 -5.50 2.25
C ILE A 282 13.58 -3.98 2.03
N PRO A 283 13.96 -3.46 0.84
CA PRO A 283 13.95 -2.02 0.57
C PRO A 283 12.56 -1.38 0.70
N HIS A 284 11.51 -2.18 0.51
CA HIS A 284 10.12 -1.74 0.63
C HIS A 284 9.79 -1.23 2.04
N ASN A 285 10.29 -1.90 3.09
CA ASN A 285 10.08 -1.50 4.49
C ASN A 285 10.71 -0.12 4.76
N ALA A 286 11.98 0.07 4.37
CA ALA A 286 12.68 1.34 4.50
C ALA A 286 11.97 2.48 3.74
N HIS A 287 11.48 2.18 2.53
CA HIS A 287 10.75 3.15 1.71
C HIS A 287 9.43 3.57 2.33
N GLN A 288 8.67 2.62 2.89
CA GLN A 288 7.40 2.90 3.56
C GLN A 288 7.59 3.85 4.74
N ILE A 289 8.55 3.56 5.62
CA ILE A 289 8.84 4.41 6.79
C ILE A 289 9.27 5.81 6.34
N PHE A 290 10.13 5.88 5.32
CA PHE A 290 10.54 7.15 4.75
C PHE A 290 9.36 7.97 4.22
N LYS A 291 8.42 7.35 3.50
CA LYS A 291 7.21 8.04 3.00
C LYS A 291 6.35 8.58 4.14
N VAL A 292 6.21 7.84 5.25
CA VAL A 292 5.47 8.33 6.43
C VAL A 292 6.16 9.55 7.03
N LYS A 293 7.48 9.48 7.24
CA LYS A 293 8.26 10.62 7.75
C LYS A 293 8.20 11.85 6.84
N ALA A 294 8.28 11.65 5.52
CA ALA A 294 8.26 12.73 4.54
C ALA A 294 6.87 13.35 4.36
N TRP A 295 5.81 12.53 4.23
CA TRP A 295 4.50 13.00 3.79
C TRP A 295 3.48 13.16 4.92
N ILE A 296 3.57 12.37 5.99
CA ILE A 296 2.64 12.43 7.13
C ILE A 296 3.24 13.29 8.23
N LEU A 297 4.46 12.97 8.67
CA LEU A 297 5.12 13.68 9.76
C LEU A 297 5.76 15.00 9.31
N GLU A 298 5.90 15.21 8.00
CA GLU A 298 6.53 16.39 7.38
C GLU A 298 7.88 16.74 8.02
N GLU A 299 8.72 15.72 8.25
CA GLU A 299 10.05 15.97 8.80
C GLU A 299 10.85 16.92 7.92
N SER A 300 11.67 17.76 8.56
CA SER A 300 12.50 18.73 7.85
C SER A 300 13.39 18.04 6.80
N PRO A 301 13.70 18.71 5.67
CA PRO A 301 14.52 18.11 4.62
C PRO A 301 15.91 17.65 5.12
N ASP A 302 16.49 18.33 6.11
CA ASP A 302 17.77 17.93 6.73
C ASP A 302 17.67 16.61 7.52
N GLN A 303 16.51 16.29 8.07
CA GLN A 303 16.28 14.98 8.71
C GLN A 303 16.06 13.90 7.65
N LEU A 304 15.25 14.17 6.63
CA LEU A 304 15.00 13.24 5.52
C LEU A 304 16.31 12.86 4.80
N ALA A 305 17.21 13.83 4.60
CA ALA A 305 18.52 13.59 4.01
C ALA A 305 19.36 12.55 4.77
N LYS A 306 19.21 12.44 6.10
CA LYS A 306 19.93 11.44 6.92
C LYS A 306 19.44 10.02 6.71
N TYR A 307 18.23 9.85 6.19
CA TYR A 307 17.64 8.54 5.88
C TYR A 307 17.90 8.09 4.44
N ILE A 308 18.65 8.88 3.68
CA ILE A 308 19.16 8.50 2.36
C ILE A 308 20.50 7.79 2.59
N ASP A 309 20.54 6.52 2.24
CA ASP A 309 21.74 5.67 2.26
C ASP A 309 22.16 5.34 0.82
N ILE A 310 22.98 4.31 0.60
CA ILE A 310 23.28 3.79 -0.74
C ILE A 310 22.07 3.10 -1.40
N PRO A 311 22.04 2.98 -2.74
CA PRO A 311 21.04 2.16 -3.41
C PRO A 311 21.24 0.66 -3.15
N TRP A 312 20.15 -0.11 -3.19
CA TRP A 312 20.15 -1.58 -3.05
C TRP A 312 20.70 -2.30 -4.29
N VAL A 313 20.80 -1.61 -5.43
CA VAL A 313 21.41 -2.13 -6.65
C VAL A 313 22.37 -1.10 -7.23
N HIS A 314 23.43 -1.56 -7.90
CA HIS A 314 24.53 -0.72 -8.37
C HIS A 314 24.08 0.43 -9.29
N THR A 315 23.06 0.23 -10.11
CA THR A 315 22.57 1.24 -11.07
C THR A 315 21.58 2.25 -10.46
N GLY A 316 21.31 2.15 -9.15
CA GLY A 316 20.20 2.85 -8.52
C GLY A 316 18.92 2.01 -8.56
N ASP A 317 18.20 2.00 -7.45
CA ASP A 317 16.86 1.43 -7.36
C ASP A 317 15.81 2.54 -7.24
N TYR A 318 14.56 2.18 -7.52
CA TYR A 318 13.43 3.08 -7.44
C TYR A 318 13.27 3.70 -6.04
N TYR A 319 13.51 2.95 -4.97
CA TYR A 319 13.32 3.42 -3.61
C TYR A 319 14.32 4.51 -3.27
N TYR A 320 15.60 4.30 -3.61
CA TYR A 320 16.66 5.31 -3.46
C TYR A 320 16.35 6.59 -4.24
N ILE A 321 15.99 6.47 -5.53
CA ILE A 321 15.65 7.62 -6.37
C ILE A 321 14.43 8.37 -5.82
N HIS A 322 13.40 7.64 -5.36
CA HIS A 322 12.21 8.25 -4.78
C HIS A 322 12.54 8.99 -3.47
N LYS A 323 13.35 8.41 -2.56
CA LYS A 323 13.78 9.09 -1.32
C LYS A 323 14.53 10.40 -1.63
N LEU A 324 15.42 10.39 -2.62
CA LEU A 324 16.10 11.59 -3.10
C LEU A 324 15.11 12.64 -3.63
N ALA A 325 14.20 12.23 -4.51
CA ALA A 325 13.22 13.13 -5.11
C ALA A 325 12.32 13.80 -4.04
N GLU A 326 11.82 13.02 -3.08
CA GLU A 326 10.99 13.55 -2.00
C GLU A 326 11.77 14.47 -1.04
N THR A 327 13.05 14.18 -0.76
CA THR A 327 13.90 15.07 0.04
C THR A 327 14.16 16.40 -0.68
N ILE A 328 14.41 16.36 -2.00
CA ILE A 328 14.57 17.57 -2.81
C ILE A 328 13.27 18.39 -2.84
N LYS A 329 12.11 17.73 -2.94
CA LYS A 329 10.80 18.41 -2.83
C LYS A 329 10.64 19.08 -1.47
N ALA A 330 11.03 18.41 -0.39
CA ALA A 330 10.98 18.99 0.96
C ALA A 330 11.85 20.25 1.09
N TYR A 331 13.05 20.28 0.47
CA TYR A 331 13.88 21.51 0.43
C TYR A 331 13.23 22.67 -0.34
N ARG A 332 12.40 22.38 -1.35
CA ARG A 332 11.68 23.40 -2.13
C ARG A 332 10.39 23.87 -1.46
N GLY A 333 9.93 23.15 -0.44
CA GLY A 333 8.59 23.29 0.12
C GLY A 333 7.57 22.48 -0.70
N MET A 334 6.65 21.84 0.01
CA MET A 334 5.52 21.15 -0.60
C MET A 334 4.32 22.09 -0.69
N THR A 335 3.75 22.22 -1.90
CA THR A 335 2.53 22.98 -2.13
C THR A 335 1.45 22.06 -2.67
N TRP A 336 0.25 22.17 -2.11
CA TRP A 336 -0.93 21.46 -2.60
C TRP A 336 -1.76 22.40 -3.47
N GLU A 337 -1.98 22.00 -4.71
CA GLU A 337 -2.86 22.73 -5.61
C GLU A 337 -4.29 22.19 -5.50
N SER A 338 -5.26 23.10 -5.51
CA SER A 338 -6.65 22.68 -5.67
C SER A 338 -6.84 22.06 -7.03
N SER A 339 -7.37 20.85 -7.06
CA SER A 339 -7.68 20.14 -8.32
C SER A 339 -8.71 20.87 -9.21
N MET A 340 -9.36 21.93 -8.70
CA MET A 340 -10.29 22.76 -9.49
C MET A 340 -9.62 23.88 -10.28
N ASN A 341 -8.37 24.24 -9.97
CA ASN A 341 -7.70 25.42 -10.56
C ASN A 341 -6.76 25.08 -11.73
N SER A 342 -6.55 23.79 -12.05
CA SER A 342 -5.57 23.38 -13.06
C SER A 342 -6.00 23.63 -14.51
N GLN A 343 -7.23 24.06 -14.77
CA GLN A 343 -7.68 24.43 -16.12
C GLN A 343 -7.01 25.70 -16.68
N SER A 344 -6.27 26.47 -15.86
CA SER A 344 -5.62 27.71 -16.33
C SER A 344 -4.16 27.56 -16.75
N LEU A 345 -3.54 26.38 -16.63
CA LEU A 345 -2.11 26.18 -16.94
C LEU A 345 -1.83 25.66 -18.37
N SER A 346 -2.84 25.59 -19.25
CA SER A 346 -2.70 25.19 -20.66
C SER A 346 -2.85 26.35 -21.66
N ARG A 347 -2.29 27.53 -21.35
CA ARG A 347 -2.14 28.61 -22.32
C ARG A 347 -0.72 29.14 -22.40
#